data_AF-A0A2V5NKP1-F1
#
_entry.id   AF-A0A2V5NKP1-F1
#
_cell.length_a   1.000
_cell.length_b   1.000
_cell.length_c   1.000
_cell.angle_alpha   90.00
_cell.angle_beta   90.00
_cell.angle_gamma   90.00
#
_symmetry.space_group_name_H-M   'P 1'
#
loop_
_entity.id
_entity.type
_entity.pdbx_description
1 polymer ?
#
loop_
_entity_poly.entity_id
_entity_poly.type
_entity_poly.pdbx_seq_one_letter_code
_entity_poly.pdbx_strand_id
1 'polypeptide(L)' 'MAEGYCVKCKAKKEIANAVEEVMKNGRKAIKGKCPTCGTVMFKILGGKAVSVSVAAPHNPSDSTG' A
#
# COMPACT_ATOMS: atom_id res chain seq x y z
N MET A 1 7.01 1.62 2.92
CA MET A 1 6.99 0.48 1.98
C MET A 1 5.99 -0.54 2.46
N ALA A 2 5.26 -1.22 1.57
CA ALA A 2 4.23 -2.18 1.97
C ALA A 2 4.86 -3.52 2.36
N GLU A 3 4.89 -3.86 3.65
CA GLU A 3 5.36 -5.17 4.11
C GLU A 3 4.25 -6.23 4.12
N GLY A 4 4.55 -7.42 3.61
CA GLY A 4 3.65 -8.57 3.60
C GLY A 4 4.31 -9.81 4.18
N TYR A 5 3.50 -10.77 4.61
CA TYR A 5 4.00 -12.07 5.04
C TYR A 5 4.07 -13.03 3.85
N CYS A 6 5.27 -13.51 3.54
CA CYS A 6 5.46 -14.49 2.48
C CYS A 6 5.32 -15.89 3.04
N VAL A 7 4.29 -16.63 2.63
CA VAL A 7 4.06 -18.01 3.10
C VAL A 7 5.15 -19.00 2.68
N LYS A 8 5.82 -18.77 1.55
CA LYS A 8 6.95 -19.60 1.11
C LYS A 8 8.21 -19.33 1.92
N CYS A 9 8.49 -18.06 2.24
CA CYS A 9 9.65 -17.70 3.06
C CYS A 9 9.37 -17.80 4.56
N LYS A 10 8.09 -17.95 4.95
CA LYS A 10 7.60 -17.91 6.35
C LYS A 10 8.14 -16.72 7.13
N ALA A 11 8.25 -15.58 6.46
CA ALA A 11 8.85 -14.36 6.99
C ALA A 11 8.10 -13.13 6.48
N LYS A 12 8.14 -12.06 7.28
CA LYS A 12 7.71 -10.73 6.83
C LYS A 12 8.78 -10.14 5.90
N LYS A 13 8.34 -9.66 4.74
CA LYS A 13 9.20 -9.08 3.72
C LYS A 13 8.49 -7.91 3.06
N GLU A 14 9.26 -7.02 2.45
CA GLU A 14 8.70 -6.00 1.57
C GLU A 14 8.03 -6.62 0.36
N ILE A 15 6.91 -6.05 -0.06
CA ILE A 15 6.20 -6.45 -1.28
C ILE A 15 6.83 -5.71 -2.45
N ALA A 16 7.48 -6.44 -3.35
CA ALA A 16 7.97 -5.91 -4.61
C ALA A 16 6.82 -5.73 -5.60
N ASN A 17 6.89 -4.69 -6.44
CA ASN A 17 5.83 -4.33 -7.39
C ASN A 17 4.45 -4.22 -6.70
N ALA A 18 4.43 -3.56 -5.54
CA ALA A 18 3.21 -3.30 -4.78
C ALA A 18 2.28 -2.36 -5.54
N VAL A 19 1.11 -2.85 -5.93
CA VAL A 19 0.04 -2.12 -6.61
C VAL A 19 -1.20 -2.10 -5.72
N GLU A 20 -1.78 -0.92 -5.51
CA GLU A 20 -3.05 -0.77 -4.81
C GLU A 20 -4.21 -1.24 -5.70
N GLU A 21 -5.02 -2.17 -5.19
CA GLU A 21 -6.21 -2.70 -5.85
C GLU A 21 -7.38 -2.71 -4.86
N VAL A 22 -8.55 -2.26 -5.32
CA VAL A 22 -9.78 -2.32 -4.52
C VAL A 22 -10.45 -3.67 -4.77
N MET A 23 -10.59 -4.46 -3.72
CA MET A 23 -11.29 -5.73 -3.79
C MET A 23 -12.80 -5.51 -4.03
N LYS A 24 -13.47 -6.53 -4.57
CA LYS A 24 -14.92 -6.52 -4.85
C LYS A 24 -15.80 -6.22 -3.63
N ASN A 25 -15.26 -6.38 -2.42
CA ASN A 25 -15.92 -6.08 -1.14
C ASN A 25 -15.68 -4.64 -0.64
N GLY A 26 -15.11 -3.76 -1.48
CA GLY A 26 -14.83 -2.35 -1.17
C GLY A 26 -13.60 -2.13 -0.28
N ARG A 27 -12.82 -3.17 0.02
CA ARG A 27 -11.60 -3.06 0.85
C ARG A 27 -10.39 -2.78 -0.03
N LYS A 28 -9.52 -1.88 0.42
CA LYS A 28 -8.23 -1.64 -0.23
C LYS A 28 -7.27 -2.78 0.09
N ALA A 29 -6.56 -3.25 -0.92
CA ALA A 29 -5.48 -4.20 -0.77
C ALA A 29 -4.29 -3.77 -1.64
N ILE A 30 -3.12 -4.23 -1.27
CA ILE A 30 -1.91 -4.12 -2.08
C ILE A 30 -1.61 -5.51 -2.61
N LYS A 31 -1.51 -5.62 -3.93
CA LYS A 31 -1.06 -6.81 -4.64
C LYS A 31 0.39 -6.62 -5.05
N GLY A 32 1.23 -7.60 -4.84
CA GLY A 32 2.58 -7.59 -5.37
C GLY A 32 3.24 -8.95 -5.26
N LYS A 33 4.57 -9.00 -5.20
CA LYS A 33 5.36 -10.23 -5.20
C LYS A 33 6.43 -10.23 -4.12
N CYS A 34 6.79 -11.41 -3.63
CA CYS A 34 7.95 -11.59 -2.78
C CYS A 34 9.23 -11.31 -3.58
N PRO A 35 10.12 -10.40 -3.15
CA PRO A 35 11.38 -10.13 -3.85
C PRO A 35 12.33 -11.33 -3.82
N THR A 36 12.17 -12.25 -2.88
CA THR A 36 13.06 -13.40 -2.73
C THR A 36 12.62 -14.62 -3.54
N CYS A 37 11.32 -14.94 -3.55
CA CYS A 37 10.81 -16.17 -4.16
C CYS A 37 9.79 -15.94 -5.28
N GLY A 38 9.52 -14.68 -5.64
CA GLY A 38 8.59 -14.30 -6.70
C GLY A 38 7.11 -14.61 -6.44
N THR A 39 6.78 -15.19 -5.28
CA THR A 39 5.40 -15.61 -4.97
C THR A 39 4.50 -14.39 -4.83
N VAL A 40 3.31 -14.45 -5.42
CA VAL A 40 2.30 -13.40 -5.32
C VAL A 40 1.87 -13.24 -3.87
N MET A 41 1.89 -12.00 -3.39
CA MET A 41 1.53 -11.62 -2.03
C MET A 41 0.46 -10.54 -2.05
N PHE A 42 -0.46 -10.62 -1.10
CA PHE A 42 -1.52 -9.63 -0.91
C PHE A 42 -1.47 -9.09 0.51
N LYS A 43 -1.53 -7.76 0.65
CA LYS A 43 -1.66 -7.07 1.94
C LYS A 43 -2.99 -6.34 1.97
N ILE A 44 -3.89 -6.77 2.84
CA ILE A 44 -5.15 -6.06 3.04
C ILE A 44 -4.84 -4.79 3.86
N LEU A 45 -5.10 -3.63 3.28
CA LEU A 45 -5.05 -2.35 3.99
C LEU A 45 -6.36 -2.23 4.77
N GLY A 46 -6.38 -2.83 5.96
CA GLY A 46 -7.54 -2.82 6.84
C GLY A 46 -7.90 -1.40 7.25
N GLY A 47 -9.02 -0.91 6.73
CA GLY A 47 -9.67 0.31 7.16
C GLY A 47 -11.03 0.38 6.47
N LYS A 48 -12.09 0.71 7.22
CA LYS A 48 -13.33 1.21 6.59
C LYS A 48 -12.91 2.27 5.59
N ALA A 49 -13.46 2.23 4.37
CA ALA A 49 -13.19 3.21 3.34
C ALA A 49 -13.40 4.62 3.91
N VAL A 50 -12.31 5.26 4.32
CA VAL A 50 -12.22 6.69 4.48
C VAL A 50 -11.02 7.09 3.65
N SER A 51 -11.35 7.62 2.48
CA SER A 51 -10.51 8.43 1.64
C SER A 51 -9.60 9.33 2.47
N VAL A 52 -8.30 9.04 2.48
CA VAL A 52 -7.28 10.07 2.65
C VAL A 52 -6.35 9.97 1.46
N SER A 53 -6.83 10.50 0.34
CA SER A 53 -5.95 11.10 -0.64
C SER A 53 -5.81 12.56 -0.18
N VAL A 54 -4.86 12.81 0.71
CA VAL A 54 -4.24 14.13 0.88
C VAL A 54 -2.76 13.85 1.10
N ALA A 55 -2.06 13.60 0.00
CA ALA A 55 -0.62 13.68 -0.04
C ALA A 55 -0.24 15.15 -0.31
N ALA A 56 0.56 15.68 0.63
CA ALA A 56 1.46 16.82 0.56
C ALA A 56 0.98 18.18 1.09
N PRO A 57 1.76 18.80 2.02
CA PRO A 57 1.62 20.21 2.38
C PRO A 57 2.39 21.06 1.36
N HIS A 58 1.73 22.04 0.76
CA HIS A 58 2.39 23.11 0.02
C HIS A 58 2.01 24.43 0.69
N ASN A 59 2.77 24.83 1.71
CA ASN A 59 2.88 26.24 2.04
C ASN A 59 3.91 26.81 1.05
N PRO A 60 3.54 27.85 0.30
CA PRO A 60 4.23 29.09 0.53
C PRO A 60 3.24 30.24 0.74
N SER A 61 3.50 31.00 1.79
CA SER A 61 3.01 32.36 1.98
C SER A 61 3.16 33.16 0.68
N ASP A 62 2.10 33.85 0.25
CA ASP A 62 2.25 34.99 -0.65
C ASP A 62 1.38 36.16 -0.17
N SER A 63 2.07 37.28 -0.03
CA SER A 63 1.63 38.57 0.47
C SER A 63 0.56 39.20 -0.41
N THR A 64 -0.39 39.91 0.18
CA THR A 64 -1.02 41.04 -0.51
C THR A 64 -1.34 42.12 0.52
N GLY A 65 -0.84 43.32 0.23
CA GLY A 65 -0.86 44.50 1.11
C GLY A 65 -2.15 45.29 1.11
#